data_AF-A0A7L0RG15-F1
#
_entry.id   AF-A0A7L0RG15-F1
#
_cell.length_a   1.000
_cell.length_b   1.000
_cell.length_c   1.000
_cell.angle_alpha   90.00
_cell.angle_beta   90.00
_cell.angle_gamma   90.00
#
_symmetry.space_group_name_H-M   'P 1'
#
loop_
_entity.id
_entity.type
_entity.pdbx_description
1 polymer ?
#
loop_
_entity_poly.entity_id
_entity_poly.type
_entity_poly.pdbx_seq_one_letter_code
_entity_poly.pdbx_strand_id
1 'polypeptide(L)'
;SLSAGLDLPGRLLFAILTLMTLIANLVFIEEAVYIYRKIPSSKRSIIIWINAAAPVIATTSCIGMWIPRSTMFTDFTAAIFFAIVIHKFLMMMIKECGGQKLLLRRFENGHFKISTGPCCCCCLCLPRVPITRRTLFWLKLGTFQFTFLRPVFMFLAIVLWTNGNYTLYSLSPKGAAIWISCFVGVLTITALWPVAIMFQQVRTLLACKNIIPKFALYQFILILNHLQTAIINILAMQRIIPCAPPLSSSARGAYMTQQLLIMEMFLITLMSRVVYRRRYDDLEPPECTAEEAGDNKQTS
;
A
#
# COMPACT_ATOMS: atom_id res chain seq x y z
N SER A 1 -0.86 15.69 -29.01
CA SER A 1 -0.64 15.65 -27.54
C SER A 1 -1.83 16.32 -26.87
N LEU A 2 -2.35 15.76 -25.78
CA LEU A 2 -3.53 16.30 -25.07
C LEU A 2 -3.33 17.79 -24.70
N SER A 3 -2.09 18.21 -24.44
CA SER A 3 -1.69 19.58 -24.12
C SER A 3 -1.96 20.64 -25.20
N ALA A 4 -2.12 20.26 -26.46
CA ALA A 4 -2.29 21.21 -27.57
C ALA A 4 -3.72 21.79 -27.66
N GLY A 5 -4.69 21.21 -26.95
CA GLY A 5 -6.09 21.65 -26.92
C GLY A 5 -6.63 22.05 -25.55
N LEU A 6 -5.76 22.22 -24.53
CA LEU A 6 -6.19 22.63 -23.18
C LEU A 6 -6.14 24.15 -22.99
N ASP A 7 -7.22 24.69 -22.42
CA ASP A 7 -7.30 26.08 -21.95
C ASP A 7 -6.14 26.42 -21.00
N LEU A 8 -5.81 27.70 -20.87
CA LEU A 8 -4.77 28.24 -19.97
C LEU A 8 -4.77 27.62 -18.55
N PRO A 9 -5.92 27.48 -17.83
CA PRO A 9 -5.95 26.84 -16.51
C PRO A 9 -5.58 25.35 -16.55
N GLY A 10 -5.92 24.66 -17.62
CA GLY A 10 -5.57 23.25 -17.81
C GLY A 10 -4.06 23.06 -17.95
N ARG A 11 -3.39 23.90 -18.74
CA ARG A 11 -1.93 23.86 -18.87
C ARG A 11 -1.21 24.17 -17.55
N LEU A 12 -1.72 25.15 -16.79
CA LEU A 12 -1.19 25.48 -15.47
C LEU A 12 -1.31 24.29 -14.49
N LEU A 13 -2.46 23.62 -14.46
CA LEU A 13 -2.70 22.47 -13.60
C LEU A 13 -1.73 21.32 -13.90
N PHE A 14 -1.49 21.01 -15.18
CA PHE A 14 -0.51 19.99 -15.58
C PHE A 14 0.89 20.36 -15.12
N ALA A 15 1.31 21.61 -15.34
CA ALA A 15 2.61 22.08 -14.90
C ALA A 15 2.79 21.94 -13.38
N ILE A 16 1.79 22.35 -12.59
CA ILE A 16 1.82 22.21 -11.13
C ILE A 16 1.92 20.74 -10.71
N LEU A 17 1.08 19.86 -11.25
CA LEU A 17 1.08 18.43 -10.89
C LEU A 17 2.39 17.74 -11.29
N THR A 18 2.97 18.10 -12.45
CA THR A 18 4.30 17.61 -12.83
C THR A 18 5.39 18.09 -11.89
N LEU A 19 5.35 19.36 -11.51
CA LEU A 19 6.32 19.94 -10.57
C LEU A 19 6.21 19.27 -9.20
N MET A 20 5.00 19.05 -8.69
CA MET A 20 4.77 18.30 -7.45
C MET A 20 5.35 16.89 -7.53
N THR A 21 5.17 16.20 -8.65
CA THR A 21 5.74 14.86 -8.86
C THR A 21 7.26 14.89 -8.87
N LEU A 22 7.87 15.88 -9.53
CA LEU A 22 9.33 16.04 -9.56
C LEU A 22 9.89 16.33 -8.16
N ILE A 23 9.25 17.23 -7.41
CA ILE A 23 9.65 17.55 -6.03
C ILE A 23 9.49 16.31 -5.13
N ALA A 24 8.41 15.54 -5.24
CA ALA A 24 8.24 14.30 -4.49
C ALA A 24 9.39 13.31 -4.75
N ASN A 25 9.79 13.13 -6.01
CA ASN A 25 10.91 12.26 -6.37
C ASN A 25 12.25 12.78 -5.83
N LEU A 26 12.51 14.10 -5.89
CA LEU A 26 13.72 14.70 -5.32
C LEU A 26 13.79 14.50 -3.81
N VAL A 27 12.69 14.75 -3.10
CA VAL A 27 12.57 14.51 -1.65
C VAL A 27 12.83 13.04 -1.34
N PHE A 28 12.23 12.12 -2.11
CA PHE A 28 12.46 10.68 -1.93
C PHE A 28 13.92 10.28 -2.17
N ILE A 29 14.59 10.82 -3.20
CA ILE A 29 16.00 10.53 -3.46
C ILE A 29 16.87 11.01 -2.29
N GLU A 30 16.63 12.23 -1.79
CA GLU A 30 17.33 12.76 -0.61
C GLU A 30 17.13 11.84 0.61
N GLU A 31 15.90 11.44 0.88
CA GLU A 31 15.57 10.50 1.97
C GLU A 31 16.24 9.14 1.79
N ALA A 32 16.22 8.58 0.58
CA ALA A 32 16.82 7.30 0.27
C ALA A 32 18.34 7.35 0.48
N VAL A 33 19.01 8.44 0.09
CA VAL A 33 20.44 8.65 0.33
C VAL A 33 20.73 8.77 1.83
N TYR A 34 19.93 9.54 2.58
CA TYR A 34 20.08 9.67 4.02
C TYR A 34 19.92 8.31 4.72
N ILE A 35 18.87 7.55 4.39
CA ILE A 35 18.62 6.19 4.88
C ILE A 35 19.79 5.26 4.53
N TYR A 36 20.29 5.34 3.29
CA TYR A 36 21.38 4.49 2.84
C TYR A 36 22.68 4.73 3.61
N ARG A 37 22.96 5.99 3.98
CA ARG A 37 24.15 6.37 4.74
C ARG A 37 24.04 6.08 6.24
N LYS A 38 22.86 6.28 6.85
CA LYS A 38 22.70 6.28 8.32
C LYS A 38 22.16 4.97 8.90
N ILE A 39 21.56 4.08 8.10
CA ILE A 39 20.86 2.88 8.59
C ILE A 39 21.63 1.59 8.28
N PRO A 40 21.70 0.62 9.24
CA PRO A 40 22.30 -0.69 9.00
C PRO A 40 21.66 -1.45 7.84
N SER A 41 22.50 -2.21 7.13
CA SER A 41 22.20 -2.87 5.84
C SER A 41 20.97 -3.78 5.87
N SER A 42 20.63 -4.35 7.02
CA SER A 42 19.52 -5.31 7.16
C SER A 42 18.13 -4.67 7.05
N LYS A 43 17.95 -3.39 7.45
CA LYS A 43 16.65 -2.70 7.43
C LYS A 43 16.52 -1.69 6.28
N ARG A 44 17.64 -1.13 5.79
CA ARG A 44 17.64 -0.04 4.78
C ARG A 44 16.76 -0.33 3.56
N SER A 45 16.88 -1.52 2.96
CA SER A 45 16.16 -1.83 1.73
C SER A 45 14.65 -1.83 1.94
N ILE A 46 14.17 -2.40 3.05
CA ILE A 46 12.73 -2.48 3.32
C ILE A 46 12.13 -1.09 3.50
N ILE A 47 12.81 -0.21 4.23
CA ILE A 47 12.35 1.17 4.47
C ILE A 47 12.33 1.96 3.17
N ILE A 48 13.37 1.85 2.34
CA ILE A 48 13.42 2.51 1.03
C ILE A 48 12.25 2.06 0.16
N TRP A 49 11.95 0.76 0.10
CA TRP A 49 10.81 0.25 -0.67
C TRP A 49 9.45 0.79 -0.18
N ILE A 50 9.27 0.93 1.14
CA ILE A 50 8.02 1.46 1.71
C ILE A 50 7.90 2.96 1.42
N ASN A 51 8.97 3.74 1.62
CA ASN A 51 8.96 5.18 1.36
C ASN A 51 8.87 5.49 -0.14
N ALA A 52 9.33 4.59 -1.01
CA ALA A 52 9.21 4.68 -2.45
C ALA A 52 7.75 4.53 -2.93
N ALA A 53 6.83 4.02 -2.11
CA ALA A 53 5.44 3.78 -2.54
C ALA A 53 4.76 5.04 -3.06
N ALA A 54 4.69 6.08 -2.25
CA ALA A 54 4.06 7.34 -2.62
C ALA A 54 4.68 7.99 -3.89
N PRO A 55 5.99 8.24 -3.98
CA PRO A 55 6.59 8.88 -5.16
C PRO A 55 6.49 8.02 -6.42
N VAL A 56 6.57 6.68 -6.31
CA VAL A 56 6.35 5.80 -7.48
C VAL A 56 4.91 5.90 -7.97
N ILE A 57 3.92 5.89 -7.08
CA ILE A 57 2.49 6.04 -7.45
C ILE A 57 2.22 7.42 -8.06
N ALA A 58 2.83 8.48 -7.51
CA ALA A 58 2.75 9.83 -8.06
C ALA A 58 3.32 9.86 -9.50
N THR A 59 4.46 9.20 -9.71
CA THR A 59 5.11 9.12 -11.02
C THR A 59 4.28 8.34 -12.04
N THR A 60 3.76 7.18 -11.66
CA THR A 60 2.89 6.38 -12.54
C THR A 60 1.60 7.15 -12.86
N SER A 61 1.01 7.84 -11.89
CA SER A 61 -0.18 8.67 -12.10
C SER A 61 0.11 9.88 -13.01
N CYS A 62 1.29 10.50 -12.88
CA CYS A 62 1.75 11.58 -13.74
C CYS A 62 1.92 11.11 -15.20
N ILE A 63 2.51 9.92 -15.41
CA ILE A 63 2.62 9.31 -16.74
C ILE A 63 1.21 9.06 -17.32
N GLY A 64 0.30 8.51 -16.53
CA GLY A 64 -1.09 8.28 -16.93
C GLY A 64 -1.83 9.57 -17.30
N MET A 65 -1.58 10.67 -16.58
CA MET A 65 -2.16 11.98 -16.86
C MET A 65 -1.68 12.56 -18.20
N TRP A 66 -0.38 12.45 -18.52
CA TRP A 66 0.16 12.93 -19.80
C TRP A 66 -0.22 12.05 -20.98
N ILE A 67 -0.29 10.74 -20.75
CA ILE A 67 -0.61 9.75 -21.77
C ILE A 67 -1.79 8.90 -21.24
N PRO A 68 -3.05 9.36 -21.39
CA PRO A 68 -4.22 8.62 -20.90
C PRO A 68 -4.30 7.19 -21.44
N ARG A 69 -3.76 6.93 -22.64
CA ARG A 69 -3.68 5.59 -23.22
C ARG A 69 -2.78 4.64 -22.41
N SER A 70 -1.76 5.15 -21.71
CA SER A 70 -0.87 4.32 -20.88
C SER A 70 -1.42 4.04 -19.48
N THR A 71 -2.58 4.58 -19.11
CA THR A 71 -3.22 4.41 -17.79
C THR A 71 -3.27 2.95 -17.34
N MET A 72 -3.56 2.04 -18.27
CA MET A 72 -3.55 0.60 -18.01
C MET A 72 -2.21 0.07 -17.49
N PHE A 73 -1.11 0.51 -18.12
CA PHE A 73 0.24 0.10 -17.76
C PHE A 73 0.71 0.78 -16.48
N THR A 74 0.31 2.03 -16.25
CA THR A 74 0.65 2.76 -15.02
C THR A 74 -0.07 2.17 -13.82
N ASP A 75 -1.35 1.81 -13.97
CA ASP A 75 -2.16 1.17 -12.93
C ASP A 75 -1.61 -0.22 -12.60
N PHE A 76 -1.19 -0.97 -13.62
CA PHE A 76 -0.49 -2.25 -13.46
C PHE A 76 0.82 -2.09 -12.68
N THR A 77 1.64 -1.12 -13.06
CA THR A 77 2.92 -0.84 -12.40
C THR A 77 2.70 -0.46 -10.93
N ALA A 78 1.74 0.43 -10.66
CA ALA A 78 1.37 0.79 -9.30
C ALA A 78 0.90 -0.45 -8.50
N ALA A 79 0.05 -1.28 -9.07
CA ALA A 79 -0.47 -2.49 -8.43
C ALA A 79 0.61 -3.51 -8.04
N ILE A 80 1.61 -3.73 -8.89
CA ILE A 80 2.78 -4.56 -8.57
C ILE A 80 3.55 -3.94 -7.41
N PHE A 81 3.81 -2.64 -7.48
CA PHE A 81 4.55 -1.93 -6.45
C PHE A 81 3.86 -2.06 -5.09
N PHE A 82 2.53 -1.85 -5.05
CA PHE A 82 1.72 -2.09 -3.85
C PHE A 82 1.87 -3.50 -3.30
N ALA A 83 1.82 -4.52 -4.16
CA ALA A 83 1.93 -5.90 -3.74
C ALA A 83 3.32 -6.21 -3.12
N ILE A 84 4.38 -5.58 -3.64
CA ILE A 84 5.73 -5.66 -3.04
C ILE A 84 5.78 -4.94 -1.70
N VAL A 85 5.22 -3.72 -1.62
CA VAL A 85 5.22 -2.90 -0.40
C VAL A 85 4.47 -3.59 0.75
N ILE A 86 3.32 -4.21 0.50
CA ILE A 86 2.57 -4.98 1.51
C ILE A 86 3.47 -6.05 2.15
N HIS A 87 4.17 -6.82 1.32
CA HIS A 87 5.08 -7.86 1.81
C HIS A 87 6.28 -7.27 2.56
N LYS A 88 6.88 -6.19 2.03
CA LYS A 88 8.01 -5.49 2.68
C LYS A 88 7.59 -4.90 4.03
N PHE A 89 6.39 -4.36 4.14
CA PHE A 89 5.82 -3.82 5.37
C PHE A 89 5.66 -4.91 6.44
N LEU A 90 5.15 -6.09 6.07
CA LEU A 90 5.12 -7.25 6.96
C LEU A 90 6.53 -7.63 7.46
N MET A 91 7.52 -7.67 6.55
CA MET A 91 8.91 -7.95 6.93
C MET A 91 9.50 -6.88 7.84
N MET A 92 9.11 -5.61 7.66
CA MET A 92 9.53 -4.50 8.52
C MET A 92 9.08 -4.74 9.95
N MET A 93 7.78 -5.02 10.18
CA MET A 93 7.24 -5.27 11.52
C MET A 93 7.97 -6.42 12.22
N ILE A 94 8.23 -7.51 11.51
CA ILE A 94 8.95 -8.67 12.05
C ILE A 94 10.39 -8.29 12.43
N LYS A 95 11.09 -7.50 11.61
CA LYS A 95 12.46 -7.04 11.92
C LYS A 95 12.49 -6.03 13.07
N GLU A 96 11.49 -5.19 13.22
CA GLU A 96 11.41 -4.24 14.34
C GLU A 96 11.18 -4.92 15.68
N CYS A 97 10.58 -6.12 15.68
CA CYS A 97 10.47 -7.00 16.86
C CYS A 97 11.77 -7.76 17.19
N GLY A 98 12.90 -7.51 16.50
CA GLY A 98 14.14 -8.28 16.68
C GLY A 98 14.23 -9.53 15.81
N GLY A 99 13.31 -9.72 14.85
CA GLY A 99 13.32 -10.84 13.91
C GLY A 99 12.43 -12.01 14.33
N GLN A 100 12.40 -13.05 13.51
CA GLN A 100 11.42 -14.14 13.67
C GLN A 100 11.58 -14.92 14.98
N LYS A 101 12.82 -15.21 15.41
CA LYS A 101 13.08 -16.02 16.60
C LYS A 101 12.65 -15.31 17.89
N LEU A 102 12.96 -14.01 17.99
CA LEU A 102 12.59 -13.16 19.13
C LEU A 102 11.09 -12.91 19.17
N LEU A 103 10.46 -12.68 18.01
CA LEU A 103 9.01 -12.58 17.91
C LEU A 103 8.35 -13.87 18.40
N LEU A 104 8.79 -15.04 17.92
CA LEU A 104 8.21 -16.32 18.34
C LEU A 104 8.39 -16.61 19.83
N ARG A 105 9.57 -16.34 20.40
CA ARG A 105 9.80 -16.50 21.86
C ARG A 105 8.92 -15.57 22.68
N ARG A 106 8.78 -14.31 22.26
CA ARG A 106 7.98 -13.31 22.99
C ARG A 106 6.48 -13.58 22.94
N PHE A 107 6.03 -14.31 21.93
CA PHE A 107 4.64 -14.63 21.69
C PHE A 107 4.33 -16.13 21.82
N GLU A 108 5.22 -16.92 22.43
CA GLU A 108 5.07 -18.37 22.55
C GLU A 108 3.80 -18.77 23.32
N ASN A 109 3.37 -17.94 24.27
CA ASN A 109 2.11 -18.08 25.02
C ASN A 109 0.98 -17.16 24.51
N GLY A 110 1.25 -16.38 23.47
CA GLY A 110 0.32 -15.41 22.89
C GLY A 110 -0.58 -16.05 21.82
N HIS A 111 -1.81 -15.57 21.72
CA HIS A 111 -2.75 -15.95 20.66
C HIS A 111 -2.93 -14.80 19.69
N PHE A 112 -2.93 -15.08 18.38
CA PHE A 112 -3.35 -14.07 17.41
C PHE A 112 -4.83 -13.75 17.65
N LYS A 113 -5.13 -12.52 18.07
CA LYS A 113 -6.48 -11.97 17.96
C LYS A 113 -6.74 -11.73 16.48
N ILE A 114 -7.44 -12.67 15.85
CA ILE A 114 -7.85 -12.60 14.44
C ILE A 114 -9.10 -11.72 14.26
N SER A 115 -9.68 -11.23 15.35
CA SER A 115 -10.79 -10.26 15.32
C SER A 115 -10.29 -8.83 15.06
N THR A 116 -9.73 -8.59 13.88
CA THR A 116 -9.35 -7.26 13.39
C THR A 116 -9.68 -7.17 11.90
N GLY A 117 -10.39 -6.13 11.46
CA GLY A 117 -11.07 -6.01 10.14
C GLY A 117 -10.16 -6.11 8.90
N PRO A 118 -10.75 -6.29 7.68
CA PRO A 118 -12.00 -5.67 7.20
C PRO A 118 -13.21 -6.61 6.97
N CYS A 119 -13.04 -7.94 6.96
CA CYS A 119 -14.14 -8.91 6.81
C CYS A 119 -14.78 -9.33 8.14
N CYS A 120 -14.84 -8.43 9.12
CA CYS A 120 -15.38 -8.73 10.45
C CYS A 120 -16.90 -9.01 10.45
N CYS A 121 -17.61 -8.71 9.35
CA CYS A 121 -19.05 -8.96 9.22
C CYS A 121 -19.45 -10.36 8.73
N CYS A 122 -18.54 -11.15 8.12
CA CYS A 122 -18.92 -12.47 7.55
C CYS A 122 -18.37 -13.68 8.31
N CYS A 123 -17.43 -13.51 9.24
CA CYS A 123 -16.76 -14.62 9.92
C CYS A 123 -16.51 -14.34 11.42
N LEU A 124 -17.58 -14.24 12.22
CA LEU A 124 -17.51 -14.09 13.68
C LEU A 124 -16.87 -15.28 14.42
N CYS A 125 -16.51 -16.36 13.71
CA CYS A 125 -16.10 -17.64 14.28
C CYS A 125 -14.65 -18.04 13.95
N LEU A 126 -13.71 -17.12 13.77
CA LEU A 126 -12.31 -17.53 13.55
C LEU A 126 -11.60 -17.79 14.90
N PRO A 127 -11.16 -19.04 15.17
CA PRO A 127 -10.56 -19.42 16.44
C PRO A 127 -9.24 -18.71 16.68
N ARG A 128 -8.89 -18.51 17.96
CA ARG A 128 -7.59 -18.00 18.41
C ARG A 128 -6.49 -18.96 17.95
N VAL A 129 -5.77 -18.60 16.89
CA VAL A 129 -4.66 -19.43 16.38
C VAL A 129 -3.40 -19.14 17.22
N PRO A 130 -2.73 -20.17 17.77
CA PRO A 130 -1.48 -19.99 18.51
C PRO A 130 -0.37 -19.47 17.59
N ILE A 131 0.50 -18.63 18.15
CA ILE A 131 1.61 -18.00 17.43
C ILE A 131 2.75 -19.02 17.26
N THR A 132 2.63 -19.89 16.25
CA THR A 132 3.65 -20.89 15.92
C THR A 132 4.51 -20.47 14.72
N ARG A 133 5.66 -21.13 14.54
CA ARG A 133 6.51 -20.99 13.33
C ARG A 133 5.71 -21.19 12.04
N ARG A 134 4.78 -22.15 12.04
CA ARG A 134 3.91 -22.47 10.91
C ARG A 134 2.95 -21.31 10.64
N THR A 135 2.30 -20.77 11.66
CA THR A 135 1.39 -19.63 11.49
C THR A 135 2.14 -18.42 10.90
N LEU A 136 3.31 -18.07 11.43
CA LEU A 136 4.13 -16.98 10.89
C LEU A 136 4.57 -17.24 9.44
N PHE A 137 4.87 -18.50 9.09
CA PHE A 137 5.18 -18.88 7.72
C PHE A 137 3.97 -18.69 6.79
N TRP A 138 2.77 -19.11 7.22
CA TRP A 138 1.52 -18.90 6.49
C TRP A 138 1.18 -17.42 6.29
N LEU A 139 1.39 -16.57 7.31
CA LEU A 139 1.19 -15.11 7.18
C LEU A 139 2.14 -14.51 6.13
N LYS A 140 3.41 -14.93 6.13
CA LYS A 140 4.37 -14.51 5.10
C LYS A 140 3.98 -15.01 3.72
N LEU A 141 3.57 -16.28 3.63
CA LEU A 141 3.18 -16.91 2.39
C LEU A 141 1.94 -16.22 1.79
N GLY A 142 0.95 -15.84 2.60
CA GLY A 142 -0.23 -15.12 2.12
C GLY A 142 0.10 -13.80 1.43
N THR A 143 0.97 -12.98 2.05
CA THR A 143 1.43 -11.74 1.40
C THR A 143 2.30 -12.01 0.17
N PHE A 144 3.10 -13.07 0.18
CA PHE A 144 3.97 -13.42 -0.94
C PHE A 144 3.19 -13.94 -2.16
N GLN A 145 2.16 -14.77 -1.94
CA GLN A 145 1.23 -15.22 -2.96
C GLN A 145 0.59 -14.02 -3.66
N PHE A 146 0.19 -13.00 -2.91
CA PHE A 146 -0.34 -11.77 -3.49
C PHE A 146 0.67 -11.02 -4.37
N THR A 147 1.92 -10.90 -3.91
CA THR A 147 3.00 -10.26 -4.68
C THR A 147 3.23 -10.93 -6.03
N PHE A 148 3.03 -12.25 -6.13
CA PHE A 148 3.20 -12.99 -7.38
C PHE A 148 1.94 -13.09 -8.23
N LEU A 149 0.81 -13.48 -7.63
CA LEU A 149 -0.44 -13.74 -8.33
C LEU A 149 -1.04 -12.47 -8.93
N ARG A 150 -0.92 -11.33 -8.25
CA ARG A 150 -1.48 -10.06 -8.76
C ARG A 150 -0.88 -9.64 -10.11
N PRO A 151 0.45 -9.60 -10.30
CA PRO A 151 1.04 -9.38 -11.62
C PRO A 151 0.52 -10.38 -12.68
N VAL A 152 0.39 -11.66 -12.34
CA VAL A 152 -0.11 -12.69 -13.28
C VAL A 152 -1.54 -12.41 -13.72
N PHE A 153 -2.45 -12.16 -12.78
CA PHE A 153 -3.86 -11.87 -13.10
C PHE A 153 -4.01 -10.57 -13.90
N MET A 154 -3.21 -9.55 -13.59
CA MET A 154 -3.26 -8.31 -14.36
C MET A 154 -2.60 -8.44 -15.74
N PHE A 155 -1.54 -9.23 -15.89
CA PHE A 155 -0.97 -9.54 -17.19
C PHE A 155 -1.99 -10.25 -18.08
N LEU A 156 -2.70 -11.25 -17.52
CA LEU A 156 -3.82 -11.90 -18.21
C LEU A 156 -4.88 -10.87 -18.61
N ALA A 157 -5.25 -9.95 -17.71
CA ALA A 157 -6.22 -8.88 -18.01
C ALA A 157 -5.78 -8.00 -19.19
N ILE A 158 -4.50 -7.64 -19.27
CA ILE A 158 -3.94 -6.84 -20.37
C ILE A 158 -3.99 -7.62 -21.68
N VAL A 159 -3.61 -8.90 -21.68
CA VAL A 159 -3.67 -9.76 -22.88
C VAL A 159 -5.10 -9.91 -23.39
N LEU A 160 -6.07 -10.09 -22.47
CA LEU A 160 -7.49 -10.13 -22.79
C LEU A 160 -7.98 -8.79 -23.38
N TRP A 161 -7.51 -7.65 -22.85
CA TRP A 161 -7.77 -6.31 -23.37
C TRP A 161 -7.21 -6.10 -24.78
N THR A 162 -5.96 -6.48 -25.04
CA THR A 162 -5.34 -6.33 -26.36
C THR A 162 -6.00 -7.18 -27.44
N ASN A 163 -6.61 -8.32 -27.08
CA ASN A 163 -7.33 -9.17 -28.01
C ASN A 163 -8.73 -8.64 -28.39
N GLY A 164 -9.14 -7.47 -27.89
CA GLY A 164 -10.42 -6.84 -28.25
C GLY A 164 -11.66 -7.50 -27.62
N ASN A 165 -11.49 -8.60 -26.88
CA ASN A 165 -12.57 -9.34 -26.21
C ASN A 165 -12.84 -8.82 -24.78
N TYR A 166 -12.26 -7.67 -24.41
CA TYR A 166 -12.31 -7.13 -23.05
C TYR A 166 -12.42 -5.61 -23.10
N THR A 167 -13.58 -5.09 -22.71
CA THR A 167 -13.79 -3.68 -22.43
C THR A 167 -13.70 -3.46 -20.92
N LEU A 168 -12.75 -2.62 -20.48
CA LEU A 168 -12.41 -2.41 -19.07
C LEU A 168 -13.58 -2.00 -18.16
N TYR A 169 -14.58 -1.36 -18.76
CA TYR A 169 -15.64 -0.67 -18.05
C TYR A 169 -17.02 -1.31 -18.26
N SER A 170 -17.11 -2.42 -19.00
CA SER A 170 -18.35 -3.17 -19.11
C SER A 170 -18.43 -4.18 -17.96
N LEU A 171 -19.12 -3.81 -16.88
CA LEU A 171 -19.53 -4.77 -15.84
C LEU A 171 -20.73 -5.60 -16.31
N SER A 172 -20.56 -6.28 -17.45
CA SER A 172 -21.48 -7.35 -17.81
C SER A 172 -21.13 -8.60 -16.99
N PRO A 173 -22.10 -9.24 -16.31
CA PRO A 173 -21.89 -10.46 -15.52
C PRO A 173 -21.38 -11.67 -16.33
N LYS A 174 -21.43 -11.60 -17.67
CA LYS A 174 -20.84 -12.60 -18.58
C LYS A 174 -19.40 -12.28 -19.00
N GLY A 175 -18.85 -11.14 -18.59
CA GLY A 175 -17.51 -10.67 -18.99
C GLY A 175 -16.40 -11.10 -18.03
N ALA A 176 -15.25 -11.49 -18.58
CA ALA A 176 -14.06 -11.88 -17.82
C ALA A 176 -13.53 -10.77 -16.88
N ALA A 177 -13.84 -9.49 -17.17
CA ALA A 177 -13.42 -8.33 -16.38
C ALA A 177 -13.92 -8.32 -14.93
N ILE A 178 -15.18 -8.71 -14.70
CA ILE A 178 -15.74 -8.76 -13.34
C ILE A 178 -15.06 -9.85 -12.53
N TRP A 179 -14.89 -11.02 -13.12
CA TRP A 179 -14.25 -12.16 -12.44
C TRP A 179 -12.80 -11.86 -12.09
N ILE A 180 -12.01 -11.30 -13.01
CA ILE A 180 -10.63 -10.90 -12.74
C ILE A 180 -10.58 -9.82 -11.63
N SER A 181 -11.44 -8.80 -11.71
CA SER A 181 -11.48 -7.72 -10.70
C SER A 181 -11.90 -8.25 -9.33
N CYS A 182 -12.85 -9.18 -9.29
CA CYS A 182 -13.29 -9.85 -8.06
C CYS A 182 -12.16 -10.69 -7.45
N PHE A 183 -11.48 -11.53 -8.25
CA PHE A 183 -10.33 -12.30 -7.80
C PHE A 183 -9.22 -11.40 -7.26
N VAL A 184 -8.87 -10.31 -7.97
CA VAL A 184 -7.87 -9.35 -7.50
C VAL A 184 -8.31 -8.67 -6.20
N GLY A 185 -9.61 -8.37 -6.04
CA GLY A 185 -10.18 -7.85 -4.81
C GLY A 185 -10.04 -8.82 -3.63
N VAL A 186 -10.44 -10.08 -3.80
CA VAL A 186 -10.30 -11.14 -2.78
C VAL A 186 -8.82 -11.36 -2.43
N LEU A 187 -7.94 -11.40 -3.44
CA LEU A 187 -6.49 -11.49 -3.26
C LEU A 187 -5.95 -10.31 -2.44
N THR A 188 -6.47 -9.10 -2.66
CA THR A 188 -6.03 -7.90 -1.92
C THR A 188 -6.46 -7.98 -0.46
N ILE A 189 -7.71 -8.37 -0.19
CA ILE A 189 -8.22 -8.52 1.18
C ILE A 189 -7.44 -9.61 1.95
N THR A 190 -7.23 -10.76 1.32
CA THR A 190 -6.45 -11.87 1.92
C THR A 190 -4.99 -11.50 2.17
N ALA A 191 -4.39 -10.59 1.38
CA ALA A 191 -3.04 -10.08 1.59
C ALA A 191 -2.94 -9.05 2.73
N LEU A 192 -3.95 -8.19 2.87
CA LEU A 192 -3.99 -7.17 3.93
C LEU A 192 -4.27 -7.76 5.31
N TRP A 193 -4.99 -8.88 5.35
CA TRP A 193 -5.40 -9.55 6.58
C TRP A 193 -4.23 -9.96 7.50
N PRO A 194 -3.19 -10.68 7.02
CA PRO A 194 -1.97 -10.95 7.79
C PRO A 194 -1.29 -9.69 8.35
N VAL A 195 -1.28 -8.60 7.57
CA VAL A 195 -0.63 -7.35 7.97
C VAL A 195 -1.40 -6.70 9.12
N ALA A 196 -2.73 -6.66 9.04
CA ALA A 196 -3.59 -6.12 10.09
C ALA A 196 -3.47 -6.91 11.40
N ILE A 197 -3.50 -8.25 11.33
CA ILE A 197 -3.31 -9.12 12.50
C ILE A 197 -1.96 -8.84 13.17
N MET A 198 -0.89 -8.83 12.37
CA MET A 198 0.45 -8.59 12.88
C MET A 198 0.57 -7.22 13.53
N PHE A 199 0.04 -6.18 12.88
CA PHE A 199 0.04 -4.83 13.45
C PHE A 199 -0.67 -4.78 14.80
N GLN A 200 -1.84 -5.40 14.93
CA GLN A 200 -2.59 -5.39 16.19
C GLN A 200 -1.85 -6.10 17.33
N GLN A 201 -1.05 -7.13 17.04
CA GLN A 201 -0.21 -7.78 18.05
C GLN A 201 1.01 -6.96 18.43
N VAL A 202 1.67 -6.32 17.46
CA VAL A 202 2.95 -5.64 17.69
C VAL A 202 2.79 -4.17 18.08
N ARG A 203 1.60 -3.57 17.91
CA ARG A 203 1.39 -2.13 18.14
C ARG A 203 1.72 -1.66 19.55
N THR A 204 1.42 -2.46 20.58
CA THR A 204 1.71 -2.12 21.99
C THR A 204 3.20 -2.20 22.27
N LEU A 205 3.84 -3.28 21.81
CA LEU A 205 5.29 -3.50 21.94
C LEU A 205 6.12 -2.47 21.17
N LEU A 206 5.64 -2.03 20.01
CA LEU A 206 6.35 -1.10 19.14
C LEU A 206 5.82 0.34 19.25
N ALA A 207 4.99 0.63 20.26
CA ALA A 207 4.54 1.98 20.56
C ALA A 207 5.74 2.90 20.87
N CYS A 208 6.69 2.44 21.67
CA CYS A 208 7.94 3.15 21.97
C CYS A 208 8.82 3.39 20.73
N LYS A 209 8.62 2.61 19.66
CA LYS A 209 9.32 2.79 18.38
C LYS A 209 8.55 3.66 17.38
N ASN A 210 7.44 4.27 17.79
CA ASN A 210 6.56 5.08 16.95
C ASN A 210 6.18 4.34 15.64
N ILE A 211 5.81 3.05 15.73
CA ILE A 211 5.38 2.30 14.54
C ILE A 211 3.99 2.71 14.04
N ILE A 212 3.16 3.26 14.94
CA ILE A 212 1.79 3.68 14.67
C ILE A 212 1.74 4.70 13.51
N PRO A 213 2.50 5.82 13.51
CA PRO A 213 2.48 6.75 12.38
C PRO A 213 2.98 6.12 11.07
N LYS A 214 3.94 5.20 11.11
CA LYS A 214 4.42 4.49 9.90
C LYS A 214 3.31 3.61 9.30
N PHE A 215 2.58 2.89 10.15
CA PHE A 215 1.43 2.10 9.71
C PHE A 215 0.28 2.98 9.22
N ALA A 216 0.00 4.09 9.90
CA ALA A 216 -1.03 5.03 9.47
C ALA A 216 -0.73 5.60 8.07
N LEU A 217 0.49 6.04 7.80
CA LEU A 217 0.90 6.50 6.47
C LEU A 217 0.67 5.42 5.40
N TYR A 218 1.15 4.19 5.66
CA TYR A 218 0.94 3.07 4.76
C TYR A 218 -0.56 2.76 4.52
N GLN A 219 -1.37 2.79 5.58
CA GLN A 219 -2.80 2.55 5.50
C GLN A 219 -3.50 3.67 4.71
N PHE A 220 -3.10 4.92 4.87
CA PHE A 220 -3.60 6.04 4.05
C PHE A 220 -3.27 5.84 2.57
N ILE A 221 -2.04 5.45 2.22
CA ILE A 221 -1.68 5.17 0.81
C ILE A 221 -2.61 4.09 0.22
N LEU A 222 -2.86 3.01 0.97
CA LEU A 222 -3.76 1.93 0.52
C LEU A 222 -5.20 2.40 0.36
N ILE A 223 -5.73 3.11 1.36
CA ILE A 223 -7.12 3.59 1.35
C ILE A 223 -7.29 4.56 0.18
N LEU A 224 -6.42 5.57 0.06
CA LEU A 224 -6.52 6.55 -1.01
C LEU A 224 -6.45 5.87 -2.38
N ASN A 225 -5.48 4.99 -2.63
CA ASN A 225 -5.40 4.36 -3.94
C ASN A 225 -6.59 3.45 -4.28
N HIS A 226 -7.06 2.63 -3.34
CA HIS A 226 -8.12 1.65 -3.63
C HIS A 226 -9.53 2.22 -3.47
N LEU A 227 -9.80 2.95 -2.38
CA LEU A 227 -11.13 3.48 -2.08
C LEU A 227 -11.49 4.62 -3.03
N GLN A 228 -10.56 5.55 -3.31
CA GLN A 228 -10.82 6.66 -4.22
C GLN A 228 -11.12 6.16 -5.63
N THR A 229 -10.31 5.24 -6.15
CA THR A 229 -10.53 4.62 -7.46
C THR A 229 -11.88 3.91 -7.52
N ALA A 230 -12.28 3.21 -6.45
CA ALA A 230 -13.58 2.54 -6.39
C ALA A 230 -14.75 3.55 -6.37
N ILE A 231 -14.69 4.58 -5.53
CA ILE A 231 -15.72 5.62 -5.43
C ILE A 231 -15.89 6.34 -6.77
N ILE A 232 -14.79 6.77 -7.39
CA ILE A 232 -14.84 7.51 -8.66
C ILE A 232 -15.36 6.63 -9.79
N ASN A 233 -14.97 5.35 -9.83
CA ASN A 233 -15.53 4.40 -10.81
C ASN A 233 -17.04 4.22 -10.62
N ILE A 234 -17.54 4.14 -9.39
CA ILE A 234 -18.98 4.06 -9.11
C ILE A 234 -19.69 5.33 -9.59
N LEU A 235 -19.16 6.52 -9.27
CA LEU A 235 -19.72 7.80 -9.71
C LEU A 235 -19.73 7.92 -11.25
N ALA A 236 -18.69 7.43 -11.91
CA ALA A 236 -18.60 7.42 -13.38
C ALA A 236 -19.63 6.49 -14.03
N MET A 237 -19.92 5.36 -13.39
CA MET A 237 -20.96 4.41 -13.84
C MET A 237 -22.36 4.95 -13.68
N GLN A 238 -22.64 5.63 -12.56
CA GLN A 238 -23.92 6.28 -12.30
C GLN A 238 -24.18 7.51 -13.19
N ARG A 239 -23.28 7.80 -14.15
CA ARG A 239 -23.34 8.95 -15.08
C ARG A 239 -23.43 10.31 -14.39
N ILE A 240 -23.09 10.40 -13.10
CA ILE A 240 -22.97 11.67 -12.35
C ILE A 240 -21.83 12.51 -12.95
N ILE A 241 -20.78 11.84 -13.45
CA ILE A 241 -19.70 12.50 -14.21
C ILE A 241 -20.17 12.66 -15.67
N PRO A 242 -20.39 13.91 -16.14
CA PRO A 242 -20.91 14.13 -17.49
C PRO A 242 -19.88 13.71 -18.54
N CYS A 243 -20.37 13.05 -19.58
CA CYS A 243 -19.58 12.78 -20.78
C CYS A 243 -19.32 14.09 -21.51
N ALA A 244 -18.06 14.44 -21.69
CA ALA A 244 -17.64 15.58 -22.48
C ALA A 244 -16.65 15.05 -23.54
N PRO A 245 -17.02 15.02 -24.83
CA PRO A 245 -16.12 14.60 -25.89
C PRO A 245 -14.80 15.40 -25.81
N PRO A 246 -13.62 14.76 -25.93
CA PRO A 246 -13.34 13.41 -26.43
C PRO A 246 -13.32 12.28 -25.36
N LEU A 247 -13.59 12.58 -24.09
CA LEU A 247 -13.48 11.59 -22.99
C LEU A 247 -14.85 11.03 -22.59
N SER A 248 -14.93 9.70 -22.46
CA SER A 248 -16.09 9.04 -21.84
C SER A 248 -16.16 9.36 -20.33
N SER A 249 -17.33 9.22 -19.71
CA SER A 249 -17.50 9.48 -18.26
C SER A 249 -16.49 8.71 -17.40
N SER A 250 -16.19 7.47 -17.78
CA SER A 250 -15.23 6.61 -17.08
C SER A 250 -13.77 7.03 -17.32
N ALA A 251 -13.40 7.40 -18.56
CA ALA A 251 -12.07 7.92 -18.84
C ALA A 251 -11.82 9.25 -18.09
N ARG A 252 -12.84 10.10 -17.99
CA ARG A 252 -12.77 11.34 -17.20
C ARG A 252 -12.63 11.06 -15.70
N GLY A 253 -13.33 10.06 -15.16
CA GLY A 253 -13.17 9.63 -13.77
C GLY A 253 -11.74 9.12 -13.48
N ALA A 254 -11.21 8.24 -14.33
CA ALA A 254 -9.83 7.74 -14.20
C ALA A 254 -8.81 8.90 -14.27
N TYR A 255 -9.03 9.85 -15.18
CA TYR A 255 -8.20 11.03 -15.31
C TYR A 255 -8.21 11.91 -14.04
N MET A 256 -9.39 12.20 -13.48
CA MET A 256 -9.49 12.93 -12.20
C MET A 256 -8.83 12.17 -11.04
N THR A 257 -8.92 10.84 -11.06
CA THR A 257 -8.28 9.98 -10.05
C THR A 257 -6.76 10.14 -10.08
N GLN A 258 -6.15 10.12 -11.26
CA GLN A 258 -4.71 10.31 -11.42
C GLN A 258 -4.25 11.68 -10.92
N GLN A 259 -4.99 12.75 -11.23
CA GLN A 259 -4.65 14.10 -10.77
C GLN A 259 -4.69 14.21 -9.24
N LEU A 260 -5.73 13.65 -8.60
CA LEU A 260 -5.88 13.67 -7.15
C LEU A 260 -4.78 12.83 -6.47
N LEU A 261 -4.47 11.65 -7.03
CA LEU A 261 -3.42 10.78 -6.50
C LEU A 261 -2.04 11.46 -6.52
N ILE A 262 -1.71 12.24 -7.55
CA ILE A 262 -0.44 13.00 -7.59
C ILE A 262 -0.34 13.95 -6.38
N MET A 263 -1.41 14.71 -6.12
CA MET A 263 -1.46 15.65 -5.00
C MET A 263 -1.38 14.93 -3.65
N GLU A 264 -2.14 13.86 -3.46
CA GLU A 264 -2.16 13.10 -2.21
C GLU A 264 -0.83 12.40 -1.92
N MET A 265 -0.24 11.76 -2.93
CA MET A 265 1.04 11.08 -2.78
C MET A 265 2.18 12.06 -2.53
N PHE A 266 2.11 13.29 -3.07
CA PHE A 266 3.03 14.37 -2.71
C PHE A 266 2.95 14.71 -1.22
N LEU A 267 1.74 14.93 -0.69
CA LEU A 267 1.53 15.22 0.74
C LEU A 267 2.03 14.07 1.63
N ILE A 268 1.76 12.82 1.23
CA ILE A 268 2.24 11.63 1.96
C ILE A 268 3.77 11.55 1.93
N THR A 269 4.42 11.89 0.81
CA THR A 269 5.88 11.90 0.71
C THR A 269 6.49 12.90 1.70
N LEU A 270 5.91 14.10 1.81
CA LEU A 270 6.34 15.09 2.80
C LEU A 270 6.12 14.63 4.25
N MET A 271 4.97 14.00 4.53
CA MET A 271 4.68 13.46 5.87
C MET A 271 5.60 12.28 6.23
N SER A 272 5.90 11.41 5.25
CA SER A 272 6.86 10.33 5.38
C SER A 272 8.22 10.87 5.81
N ARG A 273 8.68 11.97 5.19
CA ARG A 273 9.93 12.64 5.56
C ARG A 273 9.97 13.04 7.02
N VAL A 274 8.90 13.66 7.53
CA VAL A 274 8.84 14.09 8.94
C VAL A 274 8.87 12.87 9.88
N VAL A 275 8.09 11.83 9.57
CA VAL A 275 7.98 10.63 10.41
C VAL A 275 9.27 9.81 10.42
N TYR A 276 9.93 9.64 9.27
CA TYR A 276 11.13 8.82 9.16
C TYR A 276 12.40 9.57 9.56
N ARG A 277 12.54 10.87 9.23
CA ARG A 277 13.75 11.65 9.59
C ARG A 277 13.87 11.85 11.10
N ARG A 278 12.76 12.23 11.77
CA ARG A 278 12.74 12.48 13.23
C ARG A 278 13.24 11.28 14.03
N ARG A 279 13.09 10.05 13.53
CA ARG A 279 13.43 8.84 14.27
C ARG A 279 14.85 8.33 14.07
N TYR A 280 15.54 8.71 13.00
CA TYR A 280 16.94 8.33 12.79
C TYR A 280 17.93 9.36 13.34
N ASP A 281 17.45 10.50 13.81
CA ASP A 281 18.27 11.39 14.63
C ASP A 281 18.38 10.87 16.07
N ASP A 282 17.39 10.11 16.56
CA ASP A 282 17.44 9.35 17.82
C ASP A 282 18.18 8.00 17.67
N LEU A 283 19.45 8.02 17.25
CA LEU A 283 20.22 6.79 16.99
C LEU A 283 20.65 6.02 18.26
N GLU A 284 20.14 6.41 19.43
CA GLU A 284 20.09 5.54 20.61
C GLU A 284 18.72 4.85 20.65
N PRO A 285 18.65 3.52 20.51
CA PRO A 285 17.39 2.83 20.74
C PRO A 285 16.98 3.10 22.19
N PRO A 286 15.78 3.62 22.48
CA PRO A 286 15.28 3.52 23.85
C PRO A 286 15.26 2.03 24.17
N GLU A 287 16.05 1.63 25.15
CA GLU A 287 15.95 0.32 25.76
C GLU A 287 14.50 0.20 26.24
N CYS A 288 13.68 -0.55 25.50
CA CYS A 288 12.40 -0.99 26.03
C CYS A 288 12.77 -1.99 27.13
N THR A 289 12.96 -1.49 28.35
CA THR A 289 12.89 -2.31 29.55
C THR A 289 11.60 -3.10 29.45
N ALA A 290 11.73 -4.40 29.19
CA ALA A 290 10.63 -5.30 29.40
C ALA A 290 10.36 -5.23 30.89
N GLU A 291 9.15 -4.85 31.30
CA GLU A 291 8.69 -5.11 32.65
C GLU A 291 8.91 -6.60 32.92
N GLU A 292 9.93 -6.88 33.72
CA GLU A 292 10.12 -8.17 34.36
C GLU A 292 8.90 -8.35 35.25
N ALA A 293 8.03 -9.28 34.85
CA ALA A 293 7.08 -9.85 35.79
C ALA A 293 7.90 -10.47 36.93
N GLY A 294 7.94 -9.79 38.07
CA GLY A 294 8.64 -10.25 39.26
C GLY A 294 8.11 -11.61 39.68
N ASP A 295 8.90 -12.65 39.42
CA ASP A 295 8.82 -13.92 40.10
C ASP A 295 9.37 -13.71 41.52
N ASN A 296 8.51 -13.24 42.43
CA ASN A 296 8.82 -13.32 43.85
C ASN A 296 8.64 -14.78 44.30
N LYS A 297 9.71 -15.56 44.11
CA LYS A 297 10.00 -16.66 45.02
C LYS A 297 10.23 -16.08 46.42
N GLN A 298 9.32 -16.39 47.33
CA GLN A 298 9.66 -16.50 48.75
C GLN A 298 8.86 -17.67 49.36
N THR A 299 9.46 -18.85 49.24
CA THR A 299 9.34 -19.89 50.27
C THR A 299 10.15 -19.44 51.47
N SER A 300 9.49 -19.23 52.61
CA SER A 300 9.96 -19.68 53.91
C SER A 300 8.80 -19.78 54.89
#